data_AF-A0A3D2H6P6-F1
#
_entry.id   AF-A0A3D2H6P6-F1
#
_cell.length_a   1.000
_cell.length_b   1.000
_cell.length_c   1.000
_cell.angle_alpha   90.00
_cell.angle_beta   90.00
_cell.angle_gamma   90.00
#
_symmetry.space_group_name_H-M   'P 1'
#
loop_
_entity.id
_entity.type
_entity.pdbx_description
1 polymer ?
#
loop_
_entity_poly.entity_id
_entity_poly.type
_entity_poly.pdbx_seq_one_letter_code
_entity_poly.pdbx_strand_id
1 'polypeptide(L)' 'MIKSKKFIFDLVAAGGFIALGMFVPGSTLTDANGFAANIAGISTGLGIGWLIKTFIDYTKEVKNESKSN' A
#
# COMPACT_ATOMS: atom_id res chain seq x y z
N MET A 1 -11.02 20.75 -2.79
CA MET A 1 -11.49 20.14 -4.06
C MET A 1 -10.63 18.90 -4.28
N ILE A 2 -11.20 17.68 -4.25
CA ILE A 2 -10.42 16.42 -4.32
C ILE A 2 -9.77 16.31 -5.71
N LYS A 3 -8.67 17.02 -5.93
CA LYS A 3 -7.83 16.89 -7.12
C LYS A 3 -6.88 15.72 -6.91
N SER A 4 -7.39 14.50 -6.78
CA SER A 4 -6.46 13.39 -6.57
C SER A 4 -6.97 12.06 -7.08
N LYS A 5 -7.20 11.98 -8.40
CA LYS A 5 -7.20 10.68 -9.11
C LYS A 5 -5.96 9.85 -8.75
N LYS A 6 -4.84 10.54 -8.48
CA LYS A 6 -3.58 9.96 -7.99
C LYS A 6 -3.71 9.34 -6.59
N PHE A 7 -4.35 10.01 -5.62
CA PHE A 7 -4.62 9.43 -4.29
C PHE A 7 -5.53 8.21 -4.35
N ILE A 8 -6.59 8.25 -5.17
CA ILE A 8 -7.49 7.10 -5.34
C ILE A 8 -6.75 5.94 -6.01
N PHE A 9 -5.93 6.22 -7.02
CA PHE A 9 -5.09 5.20 -7.67
C PHE A 9 -4.07 4.60 -6.70
N ASP A 10 -3.40 5.45 -5.92
CA ASP A 10 -2.43 5.06 -4.89
C ASP A 10 -3.10 4.17 -3.81
N LEU A 11 -4.34 4.50 -3.42
CA LEU A 11 -5.14 3.72 -2.47
C LEU A 11 -5.56 2.36 -3.04
N VAL A 12 -5.98 2.32 -4.31
CA VAL A 12 -6.36 1.07 -4.99
C VAL A 12 -5.14 0.17 -5.21
N ALA A 13 -3.99 0.74 -5.60
CA ALA A 13 -2.74 0.01 -5.75
C ALA A 13 -2.29 -0.59 -4.41
N ALA A 14 -2.29 0.21 -3.34
CA ALA A 14 -1.98 -0.23 -1.98
C ALA A 14 -2.90 -1.38 -1.53
N GLY A 15 -4.21 -1.24 -1.74
CA GLY A 15 -5.19 -2.29 -1.44
C GLY A 15 -4.95 -3.58 -2.24
N GLY A 16 -4.59 -3.47 -3.52
CA GLY A 16 -4.25 -4.61 -4.36
C GLY A 16 -3.03 -5.39 -3.85
N PHE A 17 -1.97 -4.69 -3.44
CA PHE A 17 -0.78 -5.32 -2.88
C PHE A 17 -1.03 -6.00 -1.51
N ILE A 18 -1.88 -5.41 -0.66
CA ILE A 18 -2.33 -6.00 0.60
C ILE A 18 -3.16 -7.27 0.33
N ALA A 19 -4.12 -7.20 -0.58
CA ALA A 19 -4.95 -8.35 -0.95
C ALA A 19 -4.10 -9.49 -1.53
N LEU A 20 -3.20 -9.18 -2.47
CA LEU A 20 -2.26 -10.17 -3.02
C LEU A 20 -1.41 -10.82 -1.93
N GLY A 21 -0.96 -10.05 -0.94
CA GLY A 21 -0.15 -10.60 0.14
C GLY A 21 -0.91 -11.43 1.17
N MET A 22 -2.16 -11.07 1.48
CA MET A 22 -3.00 -11.86 2.40
C MET A 22 -3.54 -13.15 1.76
N PHE A 23 -3.79 -13.16 0.45
CA PHE A 23 -4.37 -14.30 -0.26
C PHE A 23 -3.35 -15.33 -0.77
N VAL A 24 -2.05 -15.12 -0.53
CA VAL A 24 -1.01 -16.10 -0.87
C VAL A 24 -0.81 -17.08 0.31
N PRO A 25 -1.12 -18.39 0.16
CA PRO A 25 -1.08 -19.37 1.24
C PRO A 25 0.35 -19.75 1.70
N GLY A 26 0.46 -20.21 2.96
CA GLY A 26 1.70 -20.26 3.75
C GLY A 26 2.73 -21.37 3.50
N SER A 27 3.98 -20.97 3.81
CA SER A 27 5.17 -21.64 4.37
C SER A 27 5.40 -23.15 4.20
N THR A 28 6.50 -23.48 3.51
CA THR A 28 7.61 -24.36 3.94
C THR A 28 8.67 -24.38 2.84
N LEU A 29 9.88 -23.89 3.14
CA LEU A 29 11.01 -23.67 2.20
C LEU A 29 11.71 -24.94 1.68
N THR A 30 11.17 -26.13 1.93
CA THR A 30 11.61 -27.36 1.27
C THR A 30 10.75 -27.67 0.03
N ASP A 31 9.60 -26.99 -0.09
CA ASP A 31 8.64 -27.06 -1.19
C ASP A 31 8.34 -25.61 -1.67
N ALA A 32 7.70 -25.43 -2.83
CA ALA A 32 7.45 -24.11 -3.45
C ALA A 32 6.71 -23.06 -2.56
N ASN A 33 6.23 -23.43 -1.37
CA ASN A 33 5.54 -22.57 -0.39
C ASN A 33 6.43 -21.51 0.28
N GLY A 34 7.75 -21.71 0.32
CA GLY A 34 8.68 -20.77 0.94
C GLY A 34 8.82 -19.44 0.20
N PHE A 35 8.85 -19.50 -1.12
CA PHE A 35 8.91 -18.31 -1.99
C PHE A 35 7.60 -17.52 -1.92
N ALA A 36 6.47 -18.24 -1.90
CA ALA A 36 5.13 -17.66 -1.77
C ALA A 36 5.00 -16.80 -0.50
N ALA A 37 5.46 -17.30 0.65
CA ALA A 37 5.40 -16.54 1.91
C ALA A 37 6.27 -15.26 1.90
N ASN A 38 7.43 -15.29 1.22
CA ASN A 38 8.30 -14.12 1.10
C ASN A 38 7.66 -13.05 0.19
N ILE A 39 7.12 -13.45 -0.96
CA ILE A 39 6.43 -12.52 -1.86
C ILE A 39 5.17 -11.96 -1.20
N ALA A 40 4.42 -12.79 -0.48
CA ALA A 40 3.24 -12.38 0.28
C ALA A 40 3.57 -11.30 1.31
N GLY A 41 4.64 -11.50 2.08
CA GLY A 41 5.12 -10.53 3.06
C GLY A 41 5.57 -9.22 2.39
N ILE A 42 6.32 -9.30 1.29
CA ILE A 42 6.81 -8.14 0.54
C ILE A 42 5.65 -7.33 -0.05
N SER A 43 4.69 -7.99 -0.70
CA SER A 43 3.54 -7.30 -1.28
C SER A 43 2.67 -6.66 -0.20
N THR A 44 2.40 -7.38 0.90
CA THR A 44 1.65 -6.81 2.04
C THR A 44 2.36 -5.58 2.61
N GLY A 45 3.67 -5.69 2.86
CA GLY A 45 4.48 -4.61 3.41
C GLY A 45 4.52 -3.37 2.50
N LEU A 46 4.69 -3.57 1.19
CA LEU A 46 4.66 -2.48 0.20
C LEU A 46 3.28 -1.81 0.14
N GLY A 47 2.20 -2.60 0.17
CA GLY A 47 0.85 -2.06 0.18
C GLY A 47 0.56 -1.21 1.41
N ILE A 48 0.93 -1.67 2.61
CA ILE A 48 0.78 -0.89 3.85
C ILE A 48 1.66 0.37 3.83
N GLY A 49 2.92 0.25 3.38
CA GLY A 49 3.83 1.39 3.28
C GLY A 49 3.32 2.47 2.33
N TRP A 50 2.77 2.07 1.19
CA TRP A 50 2.17 2.98 0.21
C TRP A 50 0.92 3.67 0.80
N LEU A 51 0.07 2.92 1.52
CA LEU A 51 -1.11 3.47 2.19
C LEU A 51 -0.74 4.61 3.16
N ILE A 52 0.25 4.36 4.03
CA ILE A 52 0.73 5.34 5.01
C ILE A 52 1.28 6.59 4.30
N LYS A 53 2.09 6.40 3.25
CA LYS A 53 2.62 7.51 2.45
C LYS A 53 1.51 8.35 1.84
N THR A 54 0.49 7.72 1.27
CA THR A 54 -0.67 8.39 0.67
C THR A 54 -1.44 9.23 1.70
N PHE A 55 -1.62 8.75 2.93
CA PHE A 55 -2.23 9.53 4.01
C PHE A 55 -1.36 10.70 4.48
N ILE A 56 -0.04 10.50 4.57
CA ILE A 56 0.91 11.56 4.96
C ILE A 56 0.95 12.67 3.90
N ASP A 57 1.04 12.30 2.62
CA ASP A 57 1.08 13.24 1.50
C ASP A 57 -0.23 14.05 1.45
N TYR A 58 -1.39 13.39 1.59
CA TYR A 58 -2.68 14.07 1.69
C TYR A 58 -2.76 15.06 2.86
N THR A 59 -2.32 14.65 4.05
CA THR A 59 -2.36 15.50 5.25
C THR A 59 -1.42 16.72 5.11
N LYS A 60 -0.26 16.55 4.45
CA LYS A 60 0.67 17.65 4.15
C LYS A 60 0.10 18.62 3.12
N GLU A 61 -0.55 18.13 2.07
CA GLU A 61 -1.21 18.97 1.07
C GLU A 61 -2.32 19.83 1.70
N VAL A 62 -3.19 19.24 2.53
CA VAL A 62 -4.23 19.97 3.26
C VAL A 62 -3.65 21.06 4.17
N LYS A 63 -2.54 20.78 4.85
CA LYS A 63 -1.88 21.75 5.74
C LYS A 63 -1.24 22.91 4.99
N ASN A 64 -0.73 22.68 3.78
CA ASN A 64 -0.13 23.73 2.94
C ASN A 64 -1.19 24.62 2.30
N GLU A 65 -2.35 24.08 1.89
CA GLU A 65 -3.48 24.89 1.43
C GLU A 65 -4.02 25.83 2.53
N SER A 66 -3.97 25.38 3.79
CA SER A 66 -4.45 26.15 4.95
C SER A 66 -3.54 27.32 5.37
N LYS A 67 -2.27 27.31 4.96
CA LYS A 67 -1.27 28.36 5.29
C LYS A 67 -1.13 29.44 4.20
N SER A 68 -1.75 29.21 3.04
CA SER A 68 -1.71 30.12 1.88
C SER A 68 -2.98 30.97 1.75
N ASN A 69 -3.86 30.91 2.75
CA ASN A 69 -5.08 31.72 2.90
C ASN A 69 -4.96 32.56 4.17
#